data_AF-A0A3T1AWS6-F1
#
_entry.id   AF-A0A3T1AWS6-F1
#
_cell.length_a   1.000
_cell.length_b   1.000
_cell.length_c   1.000
_cell.angle_alpha   90.00
_cell.angle_beta   90.00
_cell.angle_gamma   90.00
#
_symmetry.space_group_name_H-M   'P 1'
#
loop_
_entity.id
_entity.type
_entity.pdbx_description
1 polymer ?
#
loop_
_entity_poly.entity_id
_entity_poly.type
_entity_poly.pdbx_seq_one_letter_code
_entity_poly.pdbx_strand_id
1 'polypeptide(L)'
;MLFALIFLILILLAAALGRERRARLNFIDGTFAFACRVRACGPPPTGWRWLRRNWSRRMWARWTGDVLMIRRGPVFDRTRRLAAEVTATGVYVVPRAEARRCGTQAIAVRLRLPDGALIEVTADRSARAELVGPFLAAAISDLPRAPVPRRDV
;
A
#
# COMPACT_ATOMS: atom_id res chain seq x y z
N MET A 1 35.94 -25.96 16.41
CA MET A 1 34.66 -25.42 16.93
C MET A 1 34.24 -24.11 16.25
N LEU A 2 35.14 -23.14 16.05
CA LEU A 2 34.82 -21.87 15.37
C LEU A 2 34.24 -22.05 13.95
N PHE A 3 34.86 -22.89 13.11
CA PHE A 3 34.37 -23.17 11.75
C PHE A 3 32.98 -23.80 11.74
N ALA A 4 32.69 -24.74 12.66
CA ALA A 4 31.37 -25.34 12.78
C ALA A 4 30.31 -24.33 13.21
N LEU A 5 30.66 -23.40 14.11
CA LEU A 5 29.78 -22.30 14.52
C LEU A 5 29.48 -21.34 13.37
N ILE A 6 30.51 -20.94 12.60
CA ILE A 6 30.36 -20.09 11.41
C ILE A 6 29.48 -20.78 10.38
N PHE A 7 29.70 -22.07 10.12
CA PHE A 7 28.92 -22.84 9.16
C PHE A 7 27.44 -22.93 9.59
N LEU A 8 27.19 -23.17 10.87
CA LEU A 8 25.83 -23.18 11.43
C LEU A 8 25.15 -21.80 11.28
N ILE A 9 25.85 -20.70 11.58
CA ILE A 9 25.34 -19.34 11.41
C ILE A 9 25.01 -19.05 9.94
N LEU A 10 25.88 -19.45 9.00
CA LEU A 10 25.65 -19.28 7.57
C LEU A 10 24.42 -20.07 7.08
N ILE A 11 24.24 -21.31 7.54
CA ILE A 11 23.07 -22.13 7.22
C ILE A 11 21.79 -21.47 7.76
N LEU A 12 21.80 -20.99 9.00
CA LEU A 12 20.64 -20.31 9.60
C LEU A 12 20.30 -19.02 8.86
N LEU A 13 21.31 -18.22 8.47
CA LEU A 13 21.12 -17.01 7.67
C LEU A 13 20.56 -17.34 6.28
N ALA A 14 21.09 -18.36 5.60
CA ALA A 14 20.61 -18.77 4.29
C ALA A 14 19.16 -19.27 4.35
N ALA A 15 18.81 -20.08 5.37
CA ALA A 15 17.44 -20.56 5.58
C ALA A 15 16.47 -19.41 5.89
N ALA A 16 16.88 -18.46 6.75
CA ALA A 16 16.09 -17.27 7.08
C ALA A 16 15.84 -16.40 5.83
N LEU A 17 16.89 -16.13 5.04
CA LEU A 17 16.79 -15.38 3.78
C LEU A 17 15.94 -16.12 2.74
N GLY A 18 16.07 -17.44 2.64
CA GLY A 18 15.29 -18.28 1.73
C GLY A 18 13.80 -18.26 2.07
N ARG A 19 13.46 -18.41 3.36
CA ARG A 19 12.07 -18.32 3.85
C ARG A 19 11.48 -16.95 3.57
N GLU A 20 12.22 -15.88 3.82
CA GLU A 20 11.77 -14.51 3.58
C GLU A 20 11.54 -14.24 2.08
N ARG A 21 12.47 -14.68 1.23
CA ARG A 21 12.32 -14.57 -0.23
C ARG A 21 11.09 -15.33 -0.72
N ARG A 22 10.87 -16.57 -0.27
CA ARG A 22 9.68 -17.36 -0.62
C ARG A 22 8.39 -16.70 -0.13
N ALA A 23 8.37 -16.22 1.12
CA ALA A 23 7.21 -15.52 1.63
C ALA A 23 6.91 -14.26 0.80
N ARG A 24 7.95 -13.54 0.35
CA ARG A 24 7.79 -12.36 -0.51
C ARG A 24 7.25 -12.73 -1.88
N LEU A 25 7.82 -13.77 -2.51
CA LEU A 25 7.33 -14.27 -3.80
C LEU A 25 5.88 -14.71 -3.67
N ASN A 26 5.52 -15.55 -2.69
CA ASN A 26 4.14 -15.96 -2.47
C ASN A 26 3.17 -14.78 -2.23
N PHE A 27 3.63 -13.67 -1.64
CA PHE A 27 2.82 -12.47 -1.48
C PHE A 27 2.63 -11.70 -2.79
N ILE A 28 3.65 -11.68 -3.65
CA ILE A 28 3.63 -11.02 -4.96
C ILE A 28 2.91 -11.87 -6.02
N ASP A 29 3.14 -13.18 -5.99
CA ASP A 29 2.52 -14.20 -6.84
C ASP A 29 1.06 -14.44 -6.44
N GLY A 30 0.66 -13.99 -5.24
CA GLY A 30 -0.74 -13.84 -4.90
C GLY A 30 -1.41 -12.92 -5.92
N THR A 31 -2.46 -13.43 -6.56
CA THR A 31 -3.22 -12.72 -7.58
C THR A 31 -3.60 -11.33 -7.03
N PHE A 32 -3.28 -10.26 -7.79
CA PHE A 32 -3.60 -8.86 -7.47
C PHE A 32 -2.69 -8.12 -6.46
N ALA A 33 -1.45 -8.55 -6.25
CA ALA A 33 -0.47 -7.75 -5.53
C ALA A 33 0.09 -6.59 -6.38
N PHE A 34 0.26 -5.42 -5.78
CA PHE A 34 0.76 -4.23 -6.46
C PHE A 34 1.83 -3.50 -5.66
N ALA A 35 2.74 -2.82 -6.37
CA ALA A 35 3.75 -1.99 -5.73
C ALA A 35 3.13 -0.65 -5.30
N CYS A 36 3.38 -0.25 -4.05
CA CYS A 36 2.77 0.95 -3.50
C CYS A 36 3.71 1.75 -2.58
N ARG A 37 3.29 2.97 -2.24
CA ARG A 37 3.83 3.78 -1.15
C ARG A 37 2.66 4.31 -0.32
N VAL A 38 2.91 4.58 0.95
CA VAL A 38 1.88 5.04 1.89
C VAL A 38 2.36 6.31 2.57
N ARG A 39 1.45 7.25 2.83
CA ARG A 39 1.68 8.39 3.73
C ARG A 39 0.49 8.58 4.68
N ALA A 40 0.73 9.19 5.83
CA ALA A 40 -0.32 9.60 6.76
C ALA A 40 -0.85 10.98 6.38
N CYS A 41 -2.17 11.15 6.39
CA CYS A 41 -2.85 12.42 6.15
C CYS A 41 -3.33 13.00 7.49
N GLY A 42 -2.38 13.40 8.32
CA GLY A 42 -2.66 13.92 9.66
C GLY A 42 -1.83 13.22 10.75
N PRO A 43 -2.39 13.07 11.96
CA PRO A 43 -1.78 12.25 13.01
C PRO A 43 -1.53 10.81 12.52
N PRO A 44 -0.42 10.19 12.92
CA PRO A 44 -0.14 8.82 12.52
C PRO A 44 -1.17 7.85 13.12
N PRO A 45 -1.57 6.79 12.39
CA PRO A 45 -2.49 5.78 12.93
C PRO A 45 -1.89 5.08 14.14
N THR A 46 -2.72 4.63 15.08
CA THR A 46 -2.24 4.05 16.36
C THR A 46 -1.33 2.84 16.15
N GLY A 47 -1.63 2.01 15.14
CA GLY A 47 -0.81 0.85 14.76
C GLY A 47 0.40 1.17 13.85
N TRP A 48 0.50 2.40 13.36
CA TRP A 48 1.47 2.82 12.33
C TRP A 48 2.16 4.13 12.70
N ARG A 49 2.66 4.23 13.94
CA ARG A 49 3.38 5.40 14.45
C ARG A 49 4.59 5.85 13.62
N TRP A 50 5.18 4.93 12.87
CA TRP A 50 6.30 5.22 11.96
C TRP A 50 5.85 5.85 10.64
N LEU A 51 4.58 5.76 10.29
CA LEU A 51 4.03 6.39 9.09
C LEU A 51 4.01 7.89 9.32
N ARG A 52 4.58 8.63 8.38
CA ARG A 52 4.66 10.09 8.45
C ARG A 52 3.90 10.70 7.28
N ARG A 53 3.84 12.04 7.27
CA ARG A 53 3.29 12.82 6.16
C ARG A 53 4.07 12.63 4.85
N ASN A 54 5.33 12.21 4.94
CA ASN A 54 6.15 11.89 3.79
C ASN A 54 5.85 10.48 3.27
N TRP A 55 5.87 10.33 1.95
CA TRP A 55 5.73 9.03 1.30
C TRP A 55 6.77 8.03 1.81
N SER A 56 6.28 6.86 2.22
CA SER A 56 7.12 5.77 2.67
C SER A 56 8.10 5.29 1.59
N ARG A 57 9.00 4.36 1.95
CA ARG A 57 9.71 3.57 0.94
C ARG A 57 8.73 2.72 0.13
N ARG A 58 9.16 2.21 -1.03
CA ARG A 58 8.38 1.28 -1.85
C ARG A 58 8.02 0.03 -1.04
N MET A 59 6.77 -0.37 -1.14
CA MET A 59 6.14 -1.51 -0.47
C MET A 59 5.33 -2.31 -1.48
N TRP A 60 4.74 -3.41 -1.02
CA TRP A 60 3.79 -4.20 -1.77
C TRP A 60 2.49 -4.26 -0.98
N ALA A 61 1.36 -4.17 -1.67
CA ALA A 61 0.07 -4.33 -1.06
C ALA A 61 -0.82 -5.27 -1.87
N ARG A 62 -1.81 -5.86 -1.21
CA ARG A 62 -2.88 -6.64 -1.83
C ARG A 62 -4.14 -6.55 -0.98
N TRP A 63 -5.29 -6.62 -1.60
CA TRP A 63 -6.56 -6.73 -0.87
C TRP A 63 -6.86 -8.19 -0.52
N THR A 64 -7.56 -8.40 0.58
CA THR A 64 -8.16 -9.69 0.96
C THR A 64 -9.50 -9.36 1.60
N GLY A 65 -10.57 -9.41 0.81
CA GLY A 65 -11.83 -8.76 1.17
C GLY A 65 -11.64 -7.25 1.27
N ASP A 66 -12.14 -6.65 2.36
CA ASP A 66 -12.03 -5.24 2.75
C ASP A 66 -10.74 -4.90 3.52
N VAL A 67 -9.83 -5.88 3.65
CA VAL A 67 -8.57 -5.70 4.35
C VAL A 67 -7.42 -5.51 3.37
N LEU A 68 -6.78 -4.35 3.41
CA LEU A 68 -5.55 -4.07 2.70
C LEU A 68 -4.37 -4.65 3.48
N MET A 69 -3.73 -5.69 2.92
CA MET A 69 -2.48 -6.22 3.44
C MET A 69 -1.32 -5.44 2.83
N ILE A 70 -0.48 -4.82 3.66
CA ILE A 70 0.71 -4.10 3.22
C ILE A 70 1.96 -4.77 3.77
N ARG A 71 2.90 -5.08 2.89
CA ARG A 71 4.20 -5.64 3.22
C ARG A 71 5.33 -4.66 2.95
N ARG A 72 6.15 -4.44 3.97
CA ARG A 72 7.29 -3.51 3.93
C ARG A 72 8.62 -4.25 3.82
N GLY A 73 9.31 -4.08 2.69
CA GLY A 73 10.73 -4.45 2.52
C GLY A 73 10.99 -5.97 2.38
N PRO A 74 12.26 -6.35 2.21
CA PRO A 74 12.67 -7.73 1.92
C PRO A 74 13.09 -8.55 3.15
N VAL A 75 12.95 -8.03 4.37
CA VAL A 75 13.48 -8.67 5.59
C VAL A 75 12.51 -8.48 6.76
N PHE A 76 12.03 -9.62 7.28
CA PHE A 76 11.08 -9.81 8.38
C PHE A 76 9.65 -9.33 8.12
N ASP A 77 8.73 -10.20 8.54
CA ASP A 77 7.27 -10.19 8.46
C ASP A 77 6.59 -8.92 8.99
N ARG A 78 6.84 -7.78 8.33
CA ARG A 78 6.12 -6.53 8.55
C ARG A 78 4.91 -6.47 7.64
N THR A 79 4.20 -7.59 7.53
CA THR A 79 2.88 -7.64 6.92
C THR A 79 1.90 -7.02 7.91
N ARG A 80 1.20 -5.99 7.48
CA ARG A 80 0.21 -5.28 8.28
C ARG A 80 -1.13 -5.38 7.58
N ARG A 81 -2.14 -5.78 8.34
CA ARG A 81 -3.54 -5.85 7.91
C ARG A 81 -4.21 -4.55 8.28
N LEU A 82 -4.83 -3.91 7.30
CA LEU A 82 -5.55 -2.66 7.47
C LEU A 82 -6.98 -2.89 6.99
N ALA A 83 -7.93 -3.02 7.92
CA ALA A 83 -9.32 -2.77 7.57
C ALA A 83 -9.39 -1.30 7.14
N ALA A 84 -9.84 -1.04 5.91
CA ALA A 84 -9.76 0.28 5.34
C ALA A 84 -10.98 0.55 4.48
N GLU A 85 -11.60 1.70 4.70
CA GLU A 85 -12.70 2.19 3.88
C GLU A 85 -12.18 3.24 2.91
N VAL A 86 -12.58 3.15 1.64
CA VAL A 86 -12.24 4.18 0.66
C VAL A 86 -13.07 5.42 0.92
N THR A 87 -12.40 6.58 1.00
CA THR A 87 -13.08 7.87 1.15
C THR A 87 -13.73 8.31 -0.17
N ALA A 88 -14.78 9.12 -0.09
CA ALA A 88 -15.55 9.61 -1.25
C ALA A 88 -14.71 10.40 -2.28
N THR A 89 -13.49 10.81 -1.94
CA THR A 89 -12.57 11.50 -2.85
C THR A 89 -12.08 10.60 -3.99
N GLY A 90 -12.22 9.27 -3.86
CA GLY A 90 -11.90 8.32 -4.92
C GLY A 90 -10.41 8.26 -5.27
N VAL A 91 -10.12 7.82 -6.49
CA VAL A 91 -8.77 7.78 -7.06
C VAL A 91 -8.43 9.11 -7.73
N TYR A 92 -7.26 9.67 -7.43
CA TYR A 92 -6.75 10.90 -8.05
C TYR A 92 -5.29 10.76 -8.49
N VAL A 93 -4.87 11.63 -9.41
CA VAL A 93 -3.50 11.65 -9.94
C VAL A 93 -2.56 12.33 -8.95
N VAL A 94 -1.38 11.74 -8.73
CA VAL A 94 -0.33 12.31 -7.89
C VAL A 94 0.76 12.94 -8.75
N PRO A 95 1.23 14.16 -8.43
CA PRO A 95 2.35 14.76 -9.14
C PRO A 95 3.58 13.84 -9.14
N ARG A 96 4.24 13.73 -10.29
CA ARG A 96 5.44 12.87 -10.47
C ARG A 96 6.56 13.20 -9.47
N ALA A 97 6.67 14.46 -9.04
CA ALA A 97 7.64 14.91 -8.04
C ALA A 97 7.40 14.25 -6.67
N GLU A 98 6.15 13.98 -6.29
CA GLU A 98 5.78 13.45 -4.98
C GLU A 98 5.83 11.92 -4.93
N ALA A 99 5.36 11.24 -5.98
CA ALA A 99 5.25 9.78 -6.03
C ALA A 99 6.40 9.09 -6.79
N ARG A 100 7.61 9.68 -6.79
CA ARG A 100 8.80 9.05 -7.40
C ARG A 100 8.90 7.58 -6.97
N ARG A 101 9.18 6.66 -7.91
CA ARG A 101 9.37 5.20 -7.70
C ARG A 101 8.09 4.33 -7.59
N CYS A 102 6.89 4.87 -7.76
CA CYS A 102 5.69 4.04 -7.96
C CYS A 102 5.39 3.75 -9.42
N GLY A 103 5.98 4.47 -10.37
CA GLY A 103 5.77 4.28 -11.81
C GLY A 103 5.88 5.60 -12.58
N THR A 104 5.45 5.60 -13.84
CA THR A 104 5.50 6.80 -14.72
C THR A 104 4.28 7.69 -14.52
N GLN A 105 3.12 7.11 -14.20
CA GLN A 105 1.88 7.81 -13.88
C GLN A 105 1.36 7.30 -12.53
N ALA A 106 1.61 8.05 -11.47
CA ALA A 106 1.16 7.65 -10.14
C ALA A 106 -0.26 8.14 -9.88
N ILE A 107 -1.08 7.24 -9.33
CA ILE A 107 -2.40 7.55 -8.79
C ILE A 107 -2.41 7.24 -7.29
N ALA A 108 -3.32 7.86 -6.55
CA ALA A 108 -3.51 7.58 -5.13
C ALA A 108 -4.99 7.49 -4.77
N VAL A 109 -5.24 6.77 -3.69
CA VAL A 109 -6.53 6.71 -3.01
C VAL A 109 -6.33 7.07 -1.55
N ARG A 110 -7.30 7.80 -0.98
CA ARG A 110 -7.32 8.08 0.44
C ARG A 110 -8.24 7.08 1.15
N LEU A 111 -7.68 6.42 2.16
CA LEU A 111 -8.32 5.40 2.96
C LEU A 111 -8.51 5.89 4.39
N ARG A 112 -9.66 5.57 4.97
CA ARG A 112 -9.96 5.78 6.38
C ARG A 112 -9.80 4.46 7.13
N LEU A 113 -9.05 4.51 8.23
CA LEU A 113 -8.89 3.40 9.16
C LEU A 113 -9.97 3.42 10.26
N PRO A 114 -10.19 2.30 10.98
CA PRO A 114 -11.16 2.23 12.06
C PRO A 114 -10.86 3.18 13.23
N ASP A 115 -9.59 3.54 13.43
CA ASP A 115 -9.18 4.54 14.42
C ASP A 115 -9.43 5.98 13.96
N GLY A 116 -10.08 6.17 12.80
CA GLY A 116 -10.35 7.46 12.19
C GLY A 116 -9.15 8.08 11.47
N ALA A 117 -7.97 7.45 11.52
CA ALA A 117 -6.81 7.96 10.83
C ALA A 117 -7.01 7.89 9.30
N LEU A 118 -6.49 8.89 8.61
CA LEU A 118 -6.50 8.94 7.15
C LEU A 118 -5.10 8.60 6.63
N ILE A 119 -5.04 7.68 5.69
CA ILE A 119 -3.81 7.37 4.95
C ILE A 119 -4.05 7.54 3.46
N GLU A 120 -2.98 7.83 2.74
CA GLU A 120 -2.98 7.79 1.29
C GLU A 120 -2.07 6.68 0.81
N VAL A 121 -2.59 5.89 -0.12
CA VAL A 121 -1.87 4.81 -0.78
C VAL A 121 -1.72 5.19 -2.24
N THR A 122 -0.48 5.18 -2.74
CA THR A 122 -0.19 5.46 -4.15
C THR A 122 0.41 4.25 -4.85
N ALA A 123 0.01 4.04 -6.10
CA ALA A 123 0.50 3.00 -6.99
C ALA A 123 0.65 3.56 -8.43
N ASP A 124 1.21 2.76 -9.33
CA ASP A 124 1.16 3.07 -10.77
C ASP A 124 -0.30 3.03 -11.26
N ARG A 125 -0.61 3.82 -12.27
CA ARG A 125 -1.93 3.87 -12.91
C ARG A 125 -2.36 2.53 -13.49
N SER A 126 -1.42 1.71 -13.98
CA SER A 126 -1.71 0.36 -14.46
C SER A 126 -2.30 -0.54 -13.36
N ALA A 127 -1.99 -0.26 -12.09
CA ALA A 127 -2.50 -1.00 -10.93
C ALA A 127 -3.78 -0.37 -10.33
N ARG A 128 -4.58 0.37 -11.12
CA ARG A 128 -5.75 1.12 -10.61
C ARG A 128 -6.78 0.20 -9.97
N ALA A 129 -7.11 -0.92 -10.62
CA ALA A 129 -8.12 -1.85 -10.14
C ALA A 129 -7.66 -2.50 -8.82
N GLU A 130 -6.39 -2.88 -8.73
CA GLU A 130 -5.77 -3.44 -7.55
C GLU A 130 -5.66 -2.40 -6.42
N LEU A 131 -5.39 -1.13 -6.75
CA LEU A 131 -5.31 -0.06 -5.77
C LEU A 131 -6.65 0.16 -5.07
N VAL A 132 -7.77 0.18 -5.80
CA VAL A 132 -9.12 0.34 -5.21
C VAL A 132 -9.67 -0.96 -4.61
N GLY A 133 -9.21 -2.10 -5.10
CA GLY A 133 -9.63 -3.42 -4.64
C GLY A 133 -11.15 -3.61 -4.68
N PRO A 134 -11.78 -4.01 -3.55
CA PRO A 134 -13.22 -4.29 -3.51
C PRO A 134 -14.08 -3.04 -3.71
N PHE A 135 -13.50 -1.84 -3.59
CA PHE A 135 -14.19 -0.56 -3.70
C PHE A 135 -14.12 -0.02 -5.14
N LEU A 136 -14.38 -0.86 -6.13
CA LEU A 136 -14.29 -0.53 -7.56
C LEU A 136 -15.08 0.72 -7.97
N ALA A 137 -16.18 1.01 -7.30
CA ALA A 137 -16.94 2.25 -7.49
C ALA A 137 -16.06 3.51 -7.32
N ALA A 138 -15.07 3.47 -6.42
CA ALA A 138 -14.12 4.56 -6.22
C ALA A 138 -13.07 4.68 -7.34
N ALA A 139 -12.88 3.64 -8.17
CA ALA A 139 -12.12 3.76 -9.41
C ALA A 139 -12.91 4.45 -10.52
N ILE A 140 -14.21 4.68 -10.36
CA ILE A 140 -15.04 5.37 -11.38
C ILE A 140 -15.13 6.87 -11.06
N SER A 141 -14.45 7.38 -10.04
CA SER A 141 -14.51 8.80 -9.63
C SER A 141 -13.94 9.81 -10.65
N ASP A 142 -13.55 9.38 -11.86
CA ASP A 142 -13.43 10.26 -13.04
C ASP A 142 -14.81 10.61 -13.66
N LEU A 143 -15.91 10.16 -13.06
CA LEU A 143 -17.25 10.57 -13.50
C LEU A 143 -17.34 12.10 -13.43
N PRO A 144 -17.80 12.76 -14.52
CA PRO A 144 -17.99 14.20 -14.52
C PRO A 144 -18.86 14.59 -13.33
N ARG A 145 -18.44 15.64 -12.61
CA ARG A 145 -19.25 16.23 -11.53
C ARG A 145 -20.67 16.41 -12.05
N ALA A 146 -21.65 15.83 -11.35
CA ALA A 146 -23.05 16.07 -11.67
C ALA A 146 -23.28 17.59 -11.71
N PRO A 147 -23.93 18.13 -12.76
CA PRO A 147 -24.17 19.56 -12.87
C PRO A 147 -24.92 20.03 -11.62
N VAL A 148 -24.33 20.99 -10.92
CA VAL A 148 -24.95 21.61 -9.75
C VAL A 148 -26.21 22.32 -10.22
N PRO A 149 -27.40 22.07 -9.64
CA PRO A 149 -28.59 22.83 -9.97
C PRO A 149 -28.30 24.31 -9.73
N ARG A 150 -28.37 25.11 -10.79
CA ARG A 150 -28.32 26.57 -10.67
C ARG A 150 -29.56 26.96 -9.87
N ARG A 151 -29.37 27.49 -8.65
CA ARG A 151 -30.45 28.19 -7.97
C ARG A 151 -30.70 29.45 -8.77
N ASP A 152 -31.82 29.48 -9.49
CA ASP A 152 -32.37 30.71 -10.03
C ASP A 152 -32.75 31.60 -8.84
N VAL A 153 -32.13 32.78 -8.79
CA VAL A 153 -32.47 33.88 -7.88
C VAL A 153 -33.02 35.01 -8.74
#